data_AF-A0AAW4PHE6-F1
#
_entry.id   AF-A0AAW4PHE6-F1
#
_cell.length_a   1.000
_cell.length_b   1.000
_cell.length_c   1.000
_cell.angle_alpha   90.00
_cell.angle_beta   90.00
_cell.angle_gamma   90.00
#
_symmetry.space_group_name_H-M   'P 1'
#
loop_
_entity.id
_entity.type
_entity.pdbx_description
1 polymer ?
#
loop_
_entity_poly.entity_id
_entity_poly.type
_entity_poly.pdbx_seq_one_letter_code
_entity_poly.pdbx_strand_id
1 'polypeptide(L)' 'MARTDPTAATGGDSAPAQRPQWRLRYQVGDLVHYTEWHEDFATVENLAVQYRHGDYGHDVVIERRTAVEG' A
#
# COMPACT_ATOMS: atom_id res chain seq x y z
N MET A 1 -19.25 -48.87 -12.80
CA MET A 1 -17.87 -48.35 -12.76
C MET A 1 -17.86 -47.00 -13.46
N ALA A 2 -17.98 -45.91 -12.70
CA ALA A 2 -17.97 -44.55 -13.26
C ALA A 2 -16.51 -44.09 -13.41
N ARG A 3 -16.15 -43.66 -14.62
CA ARG A 3 -14.84 -43.11 -14.96
C ARG A 3 -14.84 -41.65 -14.53
N THR A 4 -14.07 -41.33 -13.49
CA THR A 4 -13.89 -39.95 -13.04
C THR A 4 -12.97 -39.24 -14.04
N ASP A 5 -13.49 -38.22 -14.71
CA ASP A 5 -12.67 -37.30 -15.50
C ASP A 5 -11.75 -36.52 -14.56
N PRO A 6 -10.42 -36.52 -14.78
CA PRO A 6 -9.54 -35.58 -14.12
C PRO A 6 -9.63 -34.27 -14.92
N THR A 7 -10.65 -33.46 -14.66
CA THR A 7 -10.56 -32.04 -15.01
C THR A 7 -9.48 -31.48 -14.08
N ALA A 8 -8.25 -31.49 -14.57
CA ALA A 8 -7.11 -30.86 -13.93
C ALA A 8 -7.51 -29.44 -13.57
N ALA A 9 -7.68 -29.21 -12.26
CA ALA A 9 -7.84 -27.90 -11.70
C ALA A 9 -6.63 -27.09 -12.15
N THR A 10 -6.82 -26.25 -13.16
CA THR A 10 -5.87 -25.20 -13.50
C THR A 10 -6.04 -24.14 -12.42
N GLY A 11 -5.60 -24.47 -11.21
CA GLY A 11 -5.34 -23.50 -10.17
C GLY A 11 -4.17 -22.69 -10.67
N GLY A 12 -4.48 -21.57 -11.35
CA GLY A 12 -3.47 -20.59 -11.69
C GLY A 12 -2.67 -20.29 -10.43
N ASP A 13 -1.37 -20.51 -10.51
CA ASP A 13 -0.40 -20.05 -9.53
C ASP A 13 -0.39 -18.53 -9.60
N SER A 14 -1.46 -17.91 -9.11
CA SER A 14 -1.47 -16.48 -8.87
C SER A 14 -0.37 -16.23 -7.86
N ALA A 15 0.65 -15.48 -8.28
CA ALA A 15 1.62 -14.96 -7.35
C ALA A 15 0.86 -14.33 -6.16
N PRO A 16 1.40 -14.41 -4.94
CA PRO A 16 0.73 -13.78 -3.82
C PRO A 16 0.60 -12.29 -4.13
N ALA A 17 -0.65 -11.81 -4.24
CA ALA A 17 -0.95 -10.40 -4.43
C ALA A 17 -0.14 -9.59 -3.42
N GLN A 18 0.86 -8.83 -3.89
CA GLN A 18 1.74 -8.11 -3.00
C GLN A 18 0.91 -7.15 -2.16
N ARG A 19 1.15 -7.17 -0.84
CA ARG A 19 0.39 -6.30 0.07
C ARG A 19 0.60 -4.85 -0.33
N PRO A 20 -0.48 -4.03 -0.36
CA PRO A 20 -0.34 -2.61 -0.59
C PRO A 20 0.58 -2.01 0.47
N GLN A 21 1.33 -1.00 0.05
CA GLN A 21 2.16 -0.21 0.95
C GLN A 21 1.76 1.25 0.87
N TRP A 22 1.94 1.95 1.98
CA TRP A 22 1.50 3.32 2.17
C TRP A 22 2.64 4.19 2.69
N ARG A 23 2.61 5.48 2.37
CA ARG A 23 3.52 6.48 2.95
C ARG A 23 2.85 7.84 3.00
N LEU A 24 3.44 8.78 3.74
CA LEU A 24 3.08 10.18 3.63
C LEU A 24 3.97 10.89 2.62
N ARG A 25 3.36 11.84 1.90
CA ARG A 25 4.03 12.94 1.22
C ARG A 25 3.53 14.24 1.85
N TYR A 26 4.44 15.13 2.20
CA TYR A 26 4.11 16.44 2.76
C TYR A 26 5.13 17.50 2.32
N GLN A 27 4.77 18.77 2.47
CA GLN A 27 5.65 19.90 2.15
C GLN A 27 6.11 20.64 3.41
N VAL A 28 7.39 21.05 3.38
CA VAL A 28 8.03 21.89 4.38
C VAL A 28 8.74 23.02 3.66
N GLY A 29 8.13 24.22 3.67
CA GLY A 29 8.53 25.30 2.76
C GLY A 29 8.46 24.81 1.31
N ASP A 30 9.58 24.88 0.60
CA ASP A 30 9.69 24.45 -0.80
C ASP A 30 10.11 22.98 -0.97
N LEU A 31 10.33 22.24 0.12
CA LEU A 31 10.80 20.85 0.09
C LEU A 31 9.63 19.87 0.17
N VAL A 32 9.67 18.84 -0.68
CA VAL A 32 8.75 17.70 -0.61
C VAL A 32 9.43 16.56 0.13
N HIS A 33 8.82 16.12 1.23
CA HIS A 33 9.30 15.03 2.06
C HIS A 33 8.42 13.80 1.94
N TYR A 34 9.04 12.64 2.15
CA TYR A 34 8.39 11.34 2.12
C TYR A 34 8.79 10.54 3.35
N THR A 35 7.82 9.86 3.94
CA THR A 35 8.13 8.81 4.92
C THR A 35 8.56 7.54 4.19
N GLU A 36 9.10 6.59 4.96
CA GLU A 36 9.26 5.23 4.47
C GLU A 36 7.90 4.61 4.12
N TRP A 37 7.94 3.60 3.25
CA TRP A 37 6.78 2.80 2.91
C TRP A 37 6.47 1.83 4.04
N HIS A 38 5.20 1.77 4.45
CA HIS A 38 4.68 0.90 5.48
C HIS A 38 3.62 -0.06 4.92
N GLU A 39 3.58 -1.28 5.45
CA GLU A 39 2.55 -2.29 5.17
C GLU A 39 1.34 -2.20 6.10
N ASP A 40 1.23 -1.15 6.92
CA ASP A 40 0.06 -0.89 7.74
C ASP A 40 -0.48 0.51 7.49
N PHE A 41 -1.72 0.58 7.01
CA PHE A 41 -2.39 1.85 6.71
C PHE A 41 -2.67 2.63 7.99
N ALA A 42 -3.02 1.95 9.09
CA ALA A 42 -3.37 2.61 10.34
C ALA A 42 -2.16 3.37 10.94
N THR A 43 -0.96 2.81 10.81
CA THR A 43 0.29 3.49 11.17
C THR A 43 0.46 4.80 10.38
N VAL A 44 0.24 4.78 9.06
CA VAL A 44 0.39 5.96 8.20
C VAL A 44 -0.72 7.00 8.43
N GLU A 45 -1.95 6.55 8.69
CA GLU A 45 -3.08 7.44 9.02
C GLU A 45 -2.84 8.18 10.34
N ASN A 46 -2.39 7.47 11.39
CA ASN A 46 -2.04 8.10 12.66
C ASN A 46 -0.92 9.13 12.50
N LEU A 47 0.08 8.85 11.65
CA LEU A 47 1.14 9.80 11.35
C LEU A 47 0.59 11.02 10.59
N ALA A 48 -0.34 10.83 9.66
CA ALA A 48 -0.96 11.95 8.94
C ALA A 48 -1.71 12.90 9.88
N VAL A 49 -2.43 12.35 10.86
CA VAL A 49 -3.12 13.14 11.89
C VAL A 49 -2.12 13.96 12.69
N GLN A 50 -1.02 13.36 13.14
CA GLN A 50 0.03 14.06 13.88
C GLN A 50 0.65 15.20 13.08
N TYR A 51 0.94 14.99 11.79
CA TYR A 51 1.54 16.02 10.93
C TYR A 51 0.57 17.14 10.60
N ARG A 52 -0.73 16.86 10.46
CA ARG A 52 -1.77 17.89 10.24
C ARG A 52 -2.00 18.78 11.45
N HIS A 53 -1.78 18.27 12.66
CA HIS A 53 -1.90 19.04 13.89
C HIS A 53 -0.62 19.79 14.27
N GLY A 54 0.53 19.42 13.71
CA GLY A 54 1.79 20.15 13.90
C GLY A 54 1.98 21.27 12.89
N ASP A 55 2.73 22.31 13.27
CA ASP A 55 3.06 23.44 12.38
C ASP A 55 4.05 23.06 11.25
N TYR A 56 4.48 21.81 11.18
CA TYR A 56 5.60 21.39 10.33
C TYR A 56 5.19 20.92 8.93
N GLY A 57 3.98 20.42 8.74
CA GLY A 57 3.57 19.77 7.49
C GLY A 57 2.36 20.45 6.86
N HIS A 58 2.57 21.15 5.75
CA HIS A 58 1.49 21.53 4.85
C HIS A 58 1.26 20.44 3.81
N ASP A 59 0.05 20.36 3.26
CA ASP A 59 -0.30 19.47 2.14
C ASP A 59 0.03 17.98 2.37
N VAL A 60 -0.32 17.47 3.56
CA VAL A 60 -0.12 16.06 3.95
C VAL A 60 -1.06 15.14 3.17
N VAL A 61 -0.47 14.28 2.33
CA VAL A 61 -1.13 13.29 1.47
C VAL A 61 -0.66 11.88 1.82
N ILE A 62 -1.60 10.93 1.86
CA ILE A 62 -1.28 9.50 1.96
C ILE A 62 -1.19 8.93 0.55
N GLU A 63 -0.05 8.34 0.22
CA GLU A 63 0.17 7.63 -1.03
C GLU A 63 0.03 6.13 -0.82
N ARG A 64 -0.52 5.43 -1.81
CA ARG A 64 -0.62 3.96 -1.87
C ARG A 64 0.14 3.46 -3.08
N ARG A 65 0.98 2.44 -2.89
CA ARG A 65 1.51 1.63 -4.00
C ARG A 65 0.99 0.21 -3.92
N THR A 66 0.73 -0.36 -5.08
CA THR A 66 0.36 -1.77 -5.28
C THR A 66 1.26 -2.33 -6.36
N ALA A 67 1.80 -3.52 -6.17
CA ALA A 67 2.47 -4.20 -7.27
C ALA A 67 1.42 -4.58 -8.32
N VAL A 68 1.76 -4.35 -9.58
CA VAL A 68 0.99 -4.86 -10.71
C VAL A 68 1.69 -6.13 -11.14
N GLU A 69 1.00 -7.27 -11.07
CA GLU A 69 1.49 -8.50 -11.68
C GLU A 69 1.48 -8.31 -13.20
N GLY A 70 2.65 -8.48 -13.82
CA GLY A 70 2.86 -8.37 -15.27
C GLY A 70 3.09 -9.73 -15.90
#